data_AF-A0A7J2YMX8-F1
#
_entry.id   AF-A0A7J2YMX8-F1
#
_cell.length_a   1.000
_cell.length_b   1.000
_cell.length_c   1.000
_cell.angle_alpha   90.00
_cell.angle_beta   90.00
_cell.angle_gamma   90.00
#
_symmetry.space_group_name_H-M   'P 1'
#
loop_
_entity.id
_entity.type
_entity.pdbx_description
1 polymer ?
#
loop_
_entity_poly.entity_id
_entity_poly.type
_entity_poly.pdbx_seq_one_letter_code
_entity_poly.pdbx_strand_id
1 'polypeptide(L)' 'MTEKKVVELLVSGGQATAGPPLGPALGPLGVNVMAIVNKINELTK' A
#
# COMPACT_ATOMS: atom_id res chain seq x y z
N MET A 1 -9.14 8.29 20.08
CA MET A 1 -8.18 7.17 20.20
C MET A 1 -7.72 6.84 18.79
N THR A 2 -6.44 6.98 18.48
CA THR A 2 -5.92 6.68 17.13
C THR A 2 -5.90 5.16 16.96
N GLU A 3 -6.83 4.62 16.17
CA GLU A 3 -6.92 3.19 15.89
C GLU A 3 -5.82 2.80 14.90
N LYS A 4 -4.85 1.99 15.36
CA LYS A 4 -3.79 1.46 14.49
C LYS A 4 -4.36 0.28 13.70
N LYS A 5 -4.49 0.44 12.39
CA LYS A 5 -4.88 -0.64 11.47
C LYS A 5 -3.65 -1.20 10.77
N VAL A 6 -3.43 -2.50 10.89
CA VAL A 6 -2.36 -3.23 10.18
C VAL A 6 -3.00 -3.95 9.02
N VAL A 7 -2.44 -3.78 7.83
CA VAL A 7 -2.91 -4.42 6.60
C VAL A 7 -1.75 -5.22 6.02
N GLU A 8 -1.91 -6.53 5.96
CA GLU A 8 -0.93 -7.45 5.38
C GLU A 8 -1.34 -7.80 3.95
N LEU A 9 -0.41 -7.67 3.01
CA LEU A 9 -0.64 -7.88 1.59
C LEU A 9 0.65 -8.32 0.90
N LEU A 10 0.50 -9.08 -0.18
CA LEU A 10 1.60 -9.51 -1.03
C LEU A 10 1.64 -8.67 -2.30
N VAL A 11 2.80 -8.12 -2.62
CA VAL A 11 3.00 -7.26 -3.79
C VAL A 11 4.30 -7.63 -4.50
N SER A 12 4.32 -7.47 -5.82
CA SER A 12 5.53 -7.61 -6.61
C SER A 12 6.51 -6.49 -6.25
N GLY A 13 7.66 -6.84 -5.67
CA GLY A 13 8.71 -5.88 -5.32
C GLY A 13 9.19 -5.09 -6.54
N GLY A 14 9.41 -3.79 -6.37
CA GLY A 14 9.83 -2.87 -7.43
C GLY A 14 8.78 -2.56 -8.51
N GLN A 15 7.62 -3.23 -8.51
CA GLN A 15 6.54 -3.08 -9.49
C GLN A 15 5.14 -2.99 -8.85
N ALA A 16 5.06 -2.61 -7.57
CA ALA A 16 3.78 -2.33 -6.90
C ALA A 16 3.03 -1.21 -7.62
N THR A 17 1.70 -1.28 -7.63
CA THR A 17 0.80 -0.28 -8.23
C THR A 17 -0.36 0.04 -7.29
N ALA A 18 -1.06 1.16 -7.52
CA ALA A 18 -2.26 1.51 -6.75
C ALA A 18 -3.50 0.66 -7.11
N GLY A 19 -3.36 -0.32 -8.01
CA GLY A 19 -4.39 -1.30 -8.30
C GLY A 19 -4.54 -2.37 -7.20
N PRO A 20 -5.31 -3.44 -7.46
CA PRO A 20 -5.34 -4.60 -6.59
C PRO A 20 -3.93 -5.21 -6.43
N PRO A 21 -3.51 -5.63 -5.22
CA PRO A 21 -4.27 -5.74 -3.97
C PRO A 21 -4.26 -4.48 -3.08
N LEU A 22 -3.44 -3.46 -3.39
CA LEU A 22 -3.23 -2.28 -2.55
C LEU A 22 -4.43 -1.33 -2.53
N GLY A 23 -5.03 -1.06 -3.69
CA GLY A 23 -6.15 -0.13 -3.83
C GLY A 23 -7.36 -0.51 -2.95
N PRO A 24 -7.89 -1.74 -3.05
CA PRO A 24 -9.01 -2.17 -2.21
C PRO A 24 -8.69 -2.22 -0.71
N ALA A 25 -7.46 -2.60 -0.34
CA ALA A 25 -7.07 -2.76 1.06
C ALA A 25 -6.83 -1.41 1.77
N LEU A 26 -6.34 -0.41 1.04
CA LEU A 26 -6.00 0.91 1.59
C LEU A 26 -7.07 1.98 1.30
N GLY A 27 -7.95 1.76 0.32
CA GLY A 27 -9.03 2.68 -0.05
C GLY A 27 -9.94 3.09 1.12
N PRO A 28 -10.45 2.14 1.94
CA PRO A 28 -11.29 2.46 3.10
C PRO A 28 -10.57 3.25 4.20
N LEU A 29 -9.24 3.29 4.18
CA LEU A 29 -8.43 4.03 5.15
C LEU A 29 -8.20 5.49 4.76
N GLY A 30 -8.57 5.90 3.54
CA GLY A 30 -8.41 7.27 3.05
C GLY A 30 -6.93 7.72 2.97
N VAL A 31 -6.00 6.76 2.83
CA VAL A 31 -4.56 7.04 2.77
C VAL A 31 -4.09 7.26 1.33
N ASN A 32 -2.96 7.94 1.15
CA ASN A 32 -2.36 8.14 -0.16
C ASN A 32 -1.68 6.85 -0.65
N VAL A 33 -2.42 6.05 -1.43
CA VAL A 33 -1.94 4.77 -1.97
C VAL A 33 -0.72 4.94 -2.87
N MET A 34 -0.66 6.00 -3.68
CA MET A 34 0.48 6.25 -4.58
C MET A 34 1.78 6.51 -3.82
N ALA A 35 1.73 7.25 -2.71
CA ALA A 35 2.89 7.48 -1.86
C ALA A 35 3.41 6.16 -1.24
N ILE A 36 2.48 5.29 -0.82
CA ILE A 36 2.80 3.97 -0.25
C ILE A 36 3.43 3.06 -1.31
N VAL A 37 2.84 3.00 -2.51
CA VAL A 37 3.36 2.24 -3.65
C VAL A 37 4.77 2.67 -4.01
N ASN A 38 5.01 3.97 -4.14
CA ASN A 38 6.34 4.49 -4.44
C ASN A 38 7.35 4.08 -3.37
N LYS A 39 6.97 4.15 -2.09
CA LYS A 39 7.85 3.75 -1.00
C LYS A 39 8.13 2.25 -0.98
N ILE A 40 7.13 1.43 -1.25
CA ILE A 40 7.29 -0.03 -1.42
C ILE A 40 8.29 -0.30 -2.54
N ASN A 41 8.09 0.31 -3.71
CA ASN A 41 8.97 0.11 -4.86
C ASN A 41 10.39 0.58 -4.59
N GLU A 42 10.58 1.68 -3.86
CA GLU A 42 11.91 2.14 -3.46
C GLU A 42 12.62 1.15 -2.51
N LEU A 43 11.90 0.58 -1.55
CA LEU A 43 12.44 -0.33 -0.55
C LEU A 43 12.65 -1.77 -1.05
N THR A 44 11.97 -2.14 -2.14
CA THR A 44 11.98 -3.50 -2.70
C THR A 44 12.67 -3.59 -4.07
N LYS A 45 13.35 -2.52 -4.49
CA LYS A 45 14.17 -2.47 -5.70
C LYS A 45 15.55 -3.06 -5.49
#